data_AF-A0A969ZZP7-F1
#
_entry.id   AF-A0A969ZZP7-F1
#
_cell.length_a   1.000
_cell.length_b   1.000
_cell.length_c   1.000
_cell.angle_alpha   90.00
_cell.angle_beta   90.00
_cell.angle_gamma   90.00
#
_symmetry.space_group_name_H-M   'P 1'
#
loop_
_entity.id
_entity.type
_entity.pdbx_description
1 polymer ?
#
loop_
_entity_poly.entity_id
_entity_poly.type
_entity_poly.pdbx_seq_one_letter_code
_entity_poly.pdbx_strand_id
1 'polypeptide(L)'
;MAFLDDLKKATKNIAQKTGDMVEISKLNLSISQEKDKINKIYSEIGKAVYEQYIAGNDVGFGEKCTVIAEHERKIEELQQKILEIKNVKKCHSCGTEIGKDIAYCPQCGAKQ
;
A
#
# COMPACT_ATOMS: atom_id res chain seq x y z
N MET A 1 -35.55 -51.13 16.05
CA MET A 1 -35.46 -49.74 15.58
C MET A 1 -34.02 -49.20 15.66
N ALA A 2 -33.02 -49.89 15.11
CA ALA A 2 -31.63 -49.44 15.18
C ALA A 2 -31.29 -48.36 14.11
N PHE A 3 -31.99 -48.39 12.98
CA PHE A 3 -31.73 -47.50 11.84
C PHE A 3 -32.00 -46.01 12.11
N LEU A 4 -32.96 -45.68 12.99
CA LEU A 4 -33.29 -44.28 13.33
C LEU A 4 -32.29 -43.66 14.31
N ASP A 5 -31.68 -44.47 15.18
CA ASP A 5 -30.67 -44.03 16.15
C ASP A 5 -29.31 -43.72 15.49
N ASP A 6 -28.89 -44.53 14.53
CA ASP A 6 -27.70 -44.26 13.70
C ASP A 6 -27.86 -42.99 12.85
N LEU A 7 -29.05 -42.77 12.30
CA LEU A 7 -29.38 -41.56 11.55
C LEU A 7 -29.31 -40.32 12.45
N LYS A 8 -29.90 -40.36 13.65
CA LYS A 8 -29.84 -39.27 14.63
C LYS A 8 -28.40 -38.96 15.07
N LYS A 9 -27.57 -39.99 15.31
CA LYS A 9 -26.15 -39.82 15.65
C LYS A 9 -25.35 -39.21 14.50
N ALA A 10 -25.59 -39.66 13.26
CA ALA A 10 -24.97 -39.07 12.08
C ALA A 10 -25.36 -37.60 11.91
N THR A 11 -26.64 -37.25 12.07
CA THR A 11 -27.11 -35.85 11.99
C THR A 11 -26.51 -34.97 13.09
N LYS A 12 -26.40 -35.46 14.33
CA LYS A 12 -25.78 -34.73 15.45
C LYS A 12 -24.30 -34.47 15.23
N ASN A 13 -23.56 -35.48 14.76
CA ASN A 13 -22.13 -35.35 14.47
C ASN A 13 -21.85 -34.42 13.27
N ILE A 14 -22.72 -34.41 12.26
CA ILE A 14 -22.63 -33.48 11.13
C ILE A 14 -22.90 -32.04 11.60
N ALA A 15 -23.93 -31.84 12.43
CA ALA A 15 -24.25 -30.52 12.98
C ALA A 15 -23.11 -29.96 13.86
N GLN A 16 -22.51 -30.79 14.73
CA GLN A 16 -21.34 -30.39 15.54
C GLN A 16 -20.12 -30.08 14.67
N LYS A 17 -19.77 -30.95 13.71
CA LYS A 17 -18.65 -30.69 12.78
C LYS A 17 -18.84 -29.41 11.96
N THR A 18 -20.09 -29.05 11.65
CA THR A 18 -20.39 -27.80 10.94
C THR A 18 -20.18 -26.59 11.84
N GLY A 19 -20.55 -26.67 13.13
CA GLY A 19 -20.27 -25.64 14.13
C GLY A 19 -18.77 -25.40 14.34
N ASP A 20 -18.02 -26.48 14.51
CA ASP A 20 -16.55 -26.43 14.69
C ASP A 20 -15.86 -25.79 13.47
N MET A 21 -16.36 -26.08 12.25
CA MET A 21 -15.80 -25.53 11.01
C MET A 21 -16.06 -24.02 10.86
N VAL A 22 -17.19 -23.52 11.36
CA VAL A 22 -17.50 -22.08 11.41
C VAL A 22 -16.59 -21.37 12.42
N GLU A 23 -16.37 -21.96 13.60
CA GLU A 23 -15.44 -21.42 14.60
C GLU A 23 -14.00 -21.37 14.06
N ILE A 24 -13.53 -22.44 13.43
CA ILE A 24 -12.21 -22.48 12.79
C ILE A 24 -12.09 -21.40 11.70
N SER A 25 -13.12 -21.22 10.88
CA SER A 25 -13.13 -20.19 9.84
C SER A 25 -13.07 -18.78 10.43
N LYS A 26 -13.81 -18.54 11.53
CA LYS A 26 -13.79 -17.26 12.26
C LYS A 26 -12.41 -16.99 12.87
N LEU A 27 -11.79 -18.01 13.48
CA LEU A 27 -10.43 -17.91 14.03
C LEU A 27 -9.40 -17.61 12.94
N ASN A 28 -9.48 -18.27 11.78
CA ASN A 28 -8.60 -18.01 10.65
C ASN A 28 -8.74 -16.58 10.10
N LEU A 29 -9.96 -16.06 10.04
CA LEU A 29 -10.23 -14.66 9.69
C LEU A 29 -9.57 -13.70 10.67
N SER A 30 -9.73 -13.93 11.98
CA SER A 30 -9.07 -13.13 13.01
C SER A 30 -7.55 -13.19 12.90
N ILE A 31 -6.97 -14.37 12.64
CA ILE A 31 -5.53 -14.52 12.42
C ILE A 31 -5.06 -13.73 11.20
N SER A 32 -5.82 -13.77 10.09
CA SER A 32 -5.50 -12.98 8.90
C SER A 32 -5.53 -11.48 9.19
N GLN A 33 -6.55 -11.01 9.92
CA GLN A 33 -6.67 -9.60 10.30
C GLN A 33 -5.51 -9.15 11.19
N GLU A 34 -5.08 -9.96 12.16
CA GLU A 34 -3.91 -9.64 12.97
C GLU A 34 -2.62 -9.62 12.14
N LYS A 35 -2.45 -10.56 11.20
CA LYS A 35 -1.32 -10.53 10.25
C LYS A 35 -1.31 -9.26 9.38
N ASP A 36 -2.48 -8.82 8.90
CA ASP A 36 -2.61 -7.58 8.14
C ASP A 36 -2.26 -6.34 8.98
N LYS A 37 -2.67 -6.31 10.25
CA LYS A 37 -2.27 -5.24 11.19
C LYS A 37 -0.77 -5.22 11.40
N ILE A 38 -0.15 -6.38 11.60
CA ILE A 38 1.32 -6.50 11.74
C ILE A 38 2.02 -5.97 10.48
N ASN A 39 1.56 -6.34 9.28
CA ASN A 39 2.14 -5.87 8.03
C ASN A 39 2.00 -4.34 7.84
N LYS A 40 0.88 -3.75 8.28
CA LYS A 40 0.71 -2.29 8.30
C LYS A 40 1.73 -1.63 9.23
N ILE A 41 1.90 -2.15 10.44
CA ILE A 41 2.89 -1.66 11.40
C ILE A 41 4.31 -1.76 10.81
N TYR A 42 4.66 -2.87 10.16
CA TYR A 42 5.95 -2.99 9.47
C TYR A 42 6.13 -1.98 8.34
N SER A 43 5.07 -1.68 7.60
CA SER A 43 5.10 -0.67 6.54
C SER A 43 5.28 0.74 7.11
N GLU A 44 4.63 1.06 8.23
CA GLU A 44 4.77 2.32 8.95
C GLU A 44 6.18 2.49 9.52
N ILE A 45 6.73 1.44 10.14
CA ILE A 45 8.13 1.42 10.59
C ILE A 45 9.07 1.65 9.40
N GLY A 46 8.85 0.96 8.28
CA GLY A 46 9.64 1.15 7.06
C GLY A 46 9.62 2.59 6.56
N LYS A 47 8.45 3.26 6.58
CA LYS A 47 8.32 4.68 6.24
C LYS A 47 9.07 5.58 7.22
N ALA A 48 8.88 5.39 8.53
CA ALA A 48 9.54 6.20 9.55
C ALA A 48 11.08 6.06 9.53
N VAL A 49 11.58 4.86 9.22
CA VAL A 49 13.01 4.60 9.03
C VAL A 49 13.54 5.31 7.79
N TYR A 50 12.77 5.30 6.69
CA TYR A 50 13.14 5.99 5.45
C TYR A 50 13.16 7.52 5.62
N GLU A 51 12.18 8.09 6.33
CA GLU A 51 12.16 9.51 6.68
C GLU A 51 13.39 9.91 7.51
N GLN A 52 13.79 9.07 8.47
CA GLN A 52 15.01 9.29 9.24
C GLN A 52 16.29 9.21 8.36
N TYR A 53 16.32 8.32 7.37
CA TYR A 53 17.40 8.26 6.39
C TYR A 53 17.49 9.54 5.53
N ILE A 54 16.37 10.04 5.00
CA ILE A 54 16.34 11.32 4.26
C ILE A 54 16.79 12.47 5.16
N ALA A 55 16.44 12.43 6.44
CA ALA A 55 16.90 13.40 7.44
C ALA A 55 18.41 13.28 7.77
N GLY A 56 19.12 12.32 7.18
CA GLY A 56 20.57 12.13 7.35
C GLY A 56 20.97 11.30 8.56
N ASN A 57 20.03 10.63 9.23
CA ASN A 57 20.35 9.74 10.35
C ASN A 57 20.78 8.35 9.83
N ASP A 58 21.84 7.80 10.42
CA ASP A 58 22.27 6.43 10.12
C ASP A 58 21.38 5.42 10.84
N VAL A 59 20.47 4.82 10.08
CA VAL A 59 19.49 3.83 10.56
C VAL A 59 19.92 2.39 10.31
N GLY A 60 21.15 2.13 9.83
CA GLY A 60 21.65 0.76 9.62
C GLY A 60 20.96 -0.03 8.49
N PHE A 61 20.15 0.63 7.65
CA PHE A 61 19.42 0.04 6.51
C PHE A 61 19.81 0.69 5.16
N GLY A 62 21.01 1.26 5.06
CA GLY A 62 21.46 2.06 3.92
C GLY A 62 21.31 1.38 2.54
N GLU A 63 21.50 0.06 2.46
CA GLU A 63 21.42 -0.69 1.19
C GLU A 63 19.98 -0.73 0.63
N LYS A 64 18.99 -1.04 1.48
CA LYS A 64 17.57 -1.04 1.06
C LYS A 64 17.05 0.36 0.78
N CYS A 65 17.52 1.36 1.53
CA CYS A 65 17.18 2.77 1.29
C CYS A 65 17.77 3.25 -0.05
N THR A 66 18.98 2.81 -0.41
CA THR A 66 19.58 3.08 -1.72
C THR A 66 18.72 2.52 -2.86
N VAL A 67 18.20 1.31 -2.73
CA VAL A 67 17.31 0.71 -3.73
C VAL A 67 16.01 1.51 -3.87
N ILE A 68 15.40 1.93 -2.75
CA ILE A 68 14.20 2.79 -2.78
C ILE A 68 14.52 4.13 -3.46
N ALA A 69 15.64 4.76 -3.13
CA ALA A 69 16.07 6.01 -3.75
C ALA A 69 16.32 5.87 -5.26
N GLU A 70 16.83 4.72 -5.71
CA GLU A 70 16.95 4.42 -7.15
C GLU A 70 15.58 4.34 -7.82
N HIS A 71 14.61 3.68 -7.19
CA HIS A 71 13.24 3.60 -7.71
C HIS A 71 12.55 4.98 -7.73
N GLU A 72 12.74 5.81 -6.71
CA GLU A 72 12.21 7.18 -6.72
C GLU A 72 12.85 8.04 -7.81
N ARG A 73 14.17 7.96 -8.01
CA ARG A 73 14.83 8.62 -9.15
C ARG A 73 14.24 8.18 -10.48
N LYS A 74 14.01 6.88 -10.67
CA LYS A 74 13.34 6.36 -11.87
C LYS A 74 11.94 6.93 -12.03
N ILE A 75 11.16 7.05 -10.95
CA ILE A 75 9.83 7.67 -10.98
C ILE A 75 9.94 9.14 -11.42
N GLU A 76 10.88 9.89 -10.87
CA GLU A 76 11.09 11.30 -11.20
C GLU A 76 11.53 11.48 -12.66
N GLU A 77 12.44 10.65 -13.16
CA GLU A 77 12.84 10.62 -14.57
C GLU A 77 11.66 10.31 -15.50
N LEU A 78 10.82 9.34 -15.13
CA LEU A 78 9.63 8.99 -15.91
C LEU A 78 8.61 10.15 -15.91
N GLN A 79 8.44 10.84 -14.78
CA GLN A 79 7.59 12.03 -14.70
C GLN A 79 8.14 13.17 -15.58
N GLN A 80 9.46 13.41 -15.58
CA GLN A 80 10.09 14.40 -16.45
C GLN A 80 9.89 14.08 -17.93
N LYS A 81 10.05 12.80 -18.32
CA LYS A 81 9.76 12.34 -19.70
C LYS A 81 8.30 12.57 -20.08
N ILE A 82 7.35 12.33 -19.17
CA ILE A 82 5.93 12.61 -19.41
C ILE A 82 5.70 14.12 -19.65
N LEU A 83 6.30 14.98 -18.82
CA LEU A 83 6.21 16.43 -18.98
C LEU A 83 6.80 16.90 -20.32
N GLU A 84 7.94 16.33 -20.71
CA GLU A 84 8.59 16.62 -21.99
C GLU A 84 7.75 16.19 -23.19
N ILE A 85 7.18 14.98 -23.17
CA ILE A 85 6.29 14.46 -24.22
C ILE A 85 5.02 15.31 -24.32
N LYS A 86 4.43 15.69 -23.18
CA LYS A 86 3.26 16.56 -23.14
C LYS A 86 3.59 18.02 -23.50
N ASN A 87 4.87 18.36 -23.63
CA ASN A 87 5.37 19.72 -23.83
C ASN A 87 4.83 20.73 -22.80
N VAL A 88 4.71 20.26 -21.55
CA VAL A 88 4.24 21.03 -20.40
C VAL A 88 5.34 21.13 -19.35
N LYS A 89 5.37 22.23 -18.61
CA LYS A 89 6.15 22.45 -17.39
C LYS A 89 5.20 22.65 -16.22
N LYS A 90 5.65 22.39 -15.00
CA LYS A 90 4.89 22.74 -13.79
C LYS A 90 5.13 24.21 -13.45
N CYS A 91 4.07 24.92 -13.10
CA CYS A 91 4.16 26.29 -12.65
C CYS A 91 4.98 26.39 -11.36
N HIS A 92 5.99 27.26 -11.31
CA HIS A 92 6.85 27.40 -10.11
C HIS A 92 6.10 27.93 -8.87
N SER A 93 4.94 28.57 -9.08
CA SER A 93 4.16 29.20 -8.01
C SER A 93 2.98 28.35 -7.54
N CYS A 94 2.26 27.67 -8.45
CA CYS A 94 1.05 26.91 -8.09
C CYS A 94 1.10 25.42 -8.48
N GLY A 95 2.16 24.96 -9.14
CA GLY A 95 2.34 23.55 -9.52
C GLY A 95 1.48 23.06 -10.69
N THR A 96 0.60 23.90 -11.25
CA THR A 96 -0.22 23.55 -12.42
C THR A 96 0.63 23.22 -13.64
N GLU A 97 0.29 22.16 -14.37
CA GLU A 97 0.89 21.82 -15.67
C GLU A 97 0.46 22.85 -16.72
N ILE A 98 1.43 23.58 -17.27
CA ILE A 98 1.26 24.64 -18.27
C ILE A 98 2.17 24.34 -19.46
N GLY A 99 1.82 24.74 -20.68
CA GLY A 99 2.73 24.57 -21.83
C GLY A 99 4.12 25.18 -21.57
N LYS A 100 5.19 24.54 -22.08
CA LYS A 100 6.57 25.02 -21.89
C LYS A 100 6.75 26.47 -22.34
N ASP A 101 6.05 26.87 -23.41
CA ASP A 101 6.14 28.20 -24.03
C ASP A 101 5.22 29.26 -23.40
N ILE A 102 4.48 28.91 -22.34
CA ILE A 102 3.58 29.86 -21.69
C ILE A 102 4.38 30.81 -20.79
N ALA A 103 4.23 32.12 -21.01
CA ALA A 103 4.91 33.18 -20.25
C ALA A 103 4.24 33.51 -18.90
N TYR A 104 2.94 33.25 -18.76
CA TYR A 104 2.16 33.52 -17.54
C TYR A 104 1.21 32.36 -17.25
N CYS A 105 1.19 31.86 -16.02
CA CYS A 105 0.32 30.75 -15.66
C CYS A 105 -1.16 31.16 -15.79
N PRO A 106 -1.99 30.41 -16.54
CA PRO A 106 -3.41 30.72 -16.69
C PRO A 106 -4.23 30.49 -15.40
N GLN A 107 -3.67 29.82 -14.40
CA GLN A 107 -4.33 29.60 -13.11
C GLN A 107 -3.98 30.65 -12.06
N CYS A 108 -2.71 31.02 -11.91
CA CYS A 108 -2.27 31.93 -10.84
C CYS A 108 -1.73 33.28 -11.32
N GLY A 109 -1.58 33.49 -12.63
CA GLY A 109 -1.05 34.73 -13.22
C GLY A 109 0.46 34.94 -13.03
N ALA A 110 1.17 34.06 -12.32
CA ALA A 110 2.61 34.18 -12.12
C ALA A 110 3.38 34.03 -13.45
N LYS A 111 4.44 34.82 -13.65
CA LYS A 111 5.34 34.73 -14.81
C LYS A 111 6.18 33.45 -14.75
N GLN A 112 6.31 32.70 -15.85
CA GLN A 112 6.78 31.29 -15.89
C GLN A 112 8.11 31.08 -16.60
#